data_AF-A0A8C0DEG3-F1
#
_entry.id   AF-A0A8C0DEG3-F1
#
_cell.length_a   1.000
_cell.length_b   1.000
_cell.length_c   1.000
_cell.angle_alpha   90.00
_cell.angle_beta   90.00
_cell.angle_gamma   90.00
#
_symmetry.space_group_name_H-M   'P 1'
#
loop_
_entity.id
_entity.type
_entity.pdbx_description
1 polymer ?
#
loop_
_entity_poly.entity_id
_entity_poly.type
_entity_poly.pdbx_seq_one_letter_code
_entity_poly.pdbx_strand_id
1 'polypeptide(L)'
;MDPSFLLAFPLLLALSTPCNACTCKIQHPQTFYCMSDVIVIADILEQGNDTVLKRSYRINITEVLKFPRKVPKINYVYTPKDWDSCGYEVRTSQPSQLPIAGEHPEGALYFTKCHPVYFWYRLTREQRLGFKALYKKGCKCHVQPCLLCWRPCPQPDVKDCVWQHRACDYHIREGNQSLYSMCALTRYGHCEWTRIQTHNYQPETTAPETIPEMLPFTL
;
A
#
# COMPACT_ATOMS: atom_id res chain seq x y z
N MET A 1 2.43 44.76 -28.10
CA MET A 1 2.82 43.79 -27.05
C MET A 1 4.17 44.23 -26.55
N ASP A 2 4.27 44.67 -25.29
CA ASP A 2 5.52 45.24 -24.78
C ASP A 2 6.67 44.21 -24.83
N PRO A 3 7.88 44.59 -25.29
CA PRO A 3 9.04 43.69 -25.38
C PRO A 3 9.40 43.02 -24.04
N SER A 4 9.03 43.67 -22.93
CA SER A 4 9.24 43.20 -21.56
C SER A 4 8.56 41.85 -21.27
N PHE A 5 7.42 41.55 -21.91
CA PHE A 5 6.73 40.27 -21.70
C PHE A 5 7.42 39.09 -22.40
N LEU A 6 8.16 39.33 -23.48
CA LEU A 6 8.86 38.29 -24.23
C LEU A 6 10.09 37.76 -23.50
N LEU A 7 10.71 38.57 -22.64
CA LEU A 7 11.85 38.18 -21.81
C LEU A 7 11.45 37.65 -20.43
N ALA A 8 10.28 38.05 -19.92
CA ALA A 8 9.80 37.61 -18.62
C ALA A 8 9.43 36.11 -18.60
N PHE A 9 8.80 35.60 -19.66
CA PHE A 9 8.35 34.20 -19.74
C PHE A 9 9.51 33.16 -19.75
N PRO A 10 10.56 33.29 -20.59
CA PRO A 10 11.70 32.38 -20.54
C PRO A 10 12.51 32.50 -19.24
N LEU A 11 12.58 33.69 -18.64
CA LEU A 11 13.23 33.88 -17.34
C LEU A 11 12.46 33.17 -16.22
N LEU A 12 11.13 33.23 -16.23
CA LEU A 12 10.27 32.50 -15.28
C LEU A 12 10.37 30.98 -15.47
N LEU A 13 10.47 30.49 -16.71
CA LEU A 13 10.71 29.07 -16.99
C LEU A 13 12.12 28.63 -16.54
N ALA A 14 13.14 29.46 -16.73
CA ALA A 14 14.50 29.19 -16.25
C ALA A 14 14.61 29.22 -14.71
N LEU A 15 13.78 30.03 -14.06
CA LEU A 15 13.64 30.09 -12.59
C LEU A 15 12.70 29.00 -12.05
N SER A 16 11.87 28.39 -12.90
CA SER A 16 11.03 27.28 -12.50
C SER A 16 11.91 26.04 -12.29
N THR A 17 12.28 25.83 -11.04
CA THR A 17 12.85 24.55 -10.64
C THR A 17 11.79 23.48 -10.90
N PRO A 18 12.12 22.38 -11.60
CA PRO A 18 11.20 21.25 -11.67
C PRO A 18 10.97 20.77 -10.24
N CYS A 19 9.77 21.02 -9.72
CA CYS A 19 9.35 20.58 -8.41
C CYS A 19 9.05 19.09 -8.49
N ASN A 20 10.10 18.25 -8.57
CA ASN A 20 10.00 16.81 -8.47
C ASN A 20 9.89 16.40 -7.00
N ALA A 21 8.91 16.94 -6.27
CA ALA A 21 8.62 16.47 -4.94
C ALA A 21 7.61 15.32 -5.03
N CYS A 22 8.07 14.10 -4.72
CA CYS A 22 7.16 12.97 -4.60
C CYS A 22 6.02 13.26 -3.62
N THR A 23 4.78 13.23 -4.13
CA THR A 23 3.55 13.45 -3.37
C THR A 23 2.72 12.17 -3.36
N CYS A 24 2.44 11.66 -2.17
CA CYS A 24 1.74 10.39 -1.99
C CYS A 24 0.22 10.57 -1.96
N LYS A 25 -0.49 9.72 -2.70
CA LYS A 25 -1.96 9.70 -2.69
C LYS A 25 -2.48 9.21 -1.33
N ILE A 26 -3.50 9.88 -0.81
CA ILE A 26 -4.24 9.38 0.36
C ILE A 26 -5.12 8.21 -0.10
N GLN A 27 -4.89 7.02 0.46
CA GLN A 27 -5.62 5.80 0.12
C GLN A 27 -6.07 5.06 1.38
N HIS A 28 -7.22 4.41 1.29
CA HIS A 28 -7.75 3.55 2.34
C HIS A 28 -6.92 2.24 2.41
N PRO A 29 -6.74 1.61 3.58
CA PRO A 29 -5.99 0.34 3.70
C PRO A 29 -6.46 -0.76 2.74
N GLN A 30 -7.78 -0.89 2.52
CA GLN A 30 -8.32 -1.79 1.50
C GLN A 30 -7.85 -1.45 0.08
N THR A 31 -7.82 -0.17 -0.30
CA THR A 31 -7.35 0.27 -1.62
C THR A 31 -5.89 -0.12 -1.82
N PHE A 32 -5.05 0.08 -0.80
CA PHE A 32 -3.66 -0.41 -0.82
C PHE A 32 -3.62 -1.93 -1.02
N TYR A 33 -4.43 -2.69 -0.27
CA TYR A 33 -4.47 -4.15 -0.44
C TYR A 33 -4.85 -4.56 -1.87
N CYS A 34 -5.87 -3.92 -2.44
CA CYS A 34 -6.40 -4.29 -3.74
C CYS A 34 -5.48 -3.91 -4.89
N MET A 35 -4.81 -2.75 -4.80
CA MET A 35 -3.93 -2.24 -5.86
C MET A 35 -2.51 -2.82 -5.83
N SER A 36 -2.08 -3.42 -4.72
CA SER A 36 -0.73 -4.00 -4.62
C SER A 36 -0.70 -5.42 -5.14
N ASP A 37 0.29 -5.81 -5.93
CA ASP A 37 0.41 -7.21 -6.38
C ASP A 37 0.90 -8.13 -5.27
N VAL A 38 1.91 -7.66 -4.54
CA VAL A 38 2.54 -8.38 -3.43
C VAL A 38 2.39 -7.56 -2.15
N ILE A 39 2.09 -8.24 -1.04
CA ILE A 39 2.08 -7.66 0.30
C ILE A 39 2.72 -8.67 1.26
N VAL A 40 3.85 -8.29 1.83
CA VAL A 40 4.57 -9.08 2.84
C VAL A 40 4.74 -8.27 4.11
N ILE A 41 4.82 -8.95 5.24
CA ILE A 41 5.34 -8.40 6.49
C ILE A 41 6.79 -8.84 6.57
N ALA A 42 7.71 -7.88 6.64
CA ALA A 42 9.13 -8.19 6.69
C ALA A 42 9.86 -7.26 7.65
N ASP A 43 10.94 -7.78 8.24
CA ASP A 43 11.90 -6.99 9.00
C ASP A 43 13.01 -6.52 8.05
N ILE A 44 13.35 -5.22 8.11
CA ILE A 44 14.54 -4.70 7.45
C ILE A 44 15.75 -4.98 8.36
N LEU A 45 16.70 -5.77 7.86
CA LEU A 45 17.87 -6.19 8.63
C LEU A 45 19.01 -5.19 8.49
N GLU A 46 19.34 -4.85 7.25
CA GLU A 46 20.47 -3.99 6.90
C GLU A 46 20.25 -3.35 5.52
N GLN A 47 20.92 -2.23 5.28
CA GLN A 47 21.00 -1.65 3.94
C GLN A 47 21.88 -2.54 3.07
N GLY A 48 21.41 -2.83 1.84
CA GLY A 48 22.15 -3.60 0.87
C GLY A 48 23.08 -2.74 0.02
N ASN A 49 23.46 -3.27 -1.14
CA ASN A 49 24.24 -2.52 -2.12
C ASN A 49 23.31 -1.59 -2.92
N ASP A 50 23.45 -0.29 -2.69
CA ASP A 50 22.74 0.71 -3.48
C ASP A 50 23.31 0.79 -4.90
N THR A 51 22.44 1.05 -5.85
CA THR A 51 22.81 1.44 -7.20
C THR A 51 22.70 2.96 -7.35
N VAL A 52 23.07 3.48 -8.53
CA VAL A 52 22.92 4.91 -8.84
C VAL A 52 21.47 5.39 -8.67
N LEU A 53 20.48 4.56 -9.01
CA LEU A 53 19.07 4.95 -9.02
C LEU A 53 18.23 4.35 -7.90
N LYS A 54 18.71 3.28 -7.25
CA LYS A 54 17.93 2.48 -6.29
C LYS A 54 18.71 2.26 -5.01
N ARG A 55 18.00 2.37 -3.89
CA ARG A 55 18.43 1.88 -2.59
C ARG A 55 17.90 0.48 -2.36
N SER A 56 18.70 -0.39 -1.75
CA SER A 56 18.28 -1.77 -1.44
C SER A 56 18.35 -2.06 0.05
N TYR A 57 17.48 -2.97 0.50
CA TYR A 57 17.45 -3.45 1.89
C TYR A 57 17.38 -4.96 1.90
N ARG A 58 18.21 -5.58 2.73
CA ARG A 58 18.06 -7.00 3.04
C ARG A 58 16.92 -7.17 4.02
N ILE A 59 16.02 -8.10 3.72
CA ILE A 59 14.83 -8.33 4.53
C ILE A 59 14.70 -9.78 5.00
N ASN A 60 13.97 -9.95 6.09
CA ASN A 60 13.45 -11.26 6.51
C ASN A 60 11.92 -11.22 6.45
N ILE A 61 11.31 -12.01 5.57
CA ILE A 61 9.85 -12.10 5.48
C ILE A 61 9.34 -12.94 6.65
N THR A 62 8.46 -12.35 7.44
CA THR A 62 7.81 -13.01 8.59
C THR A 62 6.42 -13.53 8.24
N GLU A 63 5.70 -12.86 7.33
CA GLU A 63 4.38 -13.27 6.88
C GLU A 63 4.13 -12.80 5.43
N VAL A 64 3.41 -13.61 4.64
CA VAL A 64 2.95 -13.21 3.30
C VAL A 64 1.44 -13.01 3.34
N LEU A 65 0.98 -11.80 3.03
CA LEU A 65 -0.44 -11.42 3.07
C LEU A 65 -1.11 -11.48 1.69
N LYS A 66 -0.35 -11.22 0.63
CA LYS A 66 -0.81 -11.31 -0.76
C LYS A 66 0.36 -11.65 -1.67
N PHE A 67 0.18 -12.66 -2.52
CA PHE A 67 1.12 -13.01 -3.58
C PHE A 67 0.36 -13.69 -4.73
N PRO A 68 0.64 -13.36 -6.01
CA PRO A 68 -0.15 -13.88 -7.14
C PRO A 68 0.12 -15.36 -7.47
N ARG A 69 1.28 -15.91 -7.09
CA ARG A 69 1.74 -17.28 -7.39
C ARG A 69 2.54 -17.86 -6.23
N LYS A 70 3.25 -18.97 -6.45
CA LYS A 70 4.23 -19.51 -5.49
C LYS A 70 5.25 -18.41 -5.15
N VAL A 71 5.39 -18.12 -3.87
CA VAL A 71 6.26 -17.06 -3.37
C VAL A 71 7.72 -17.45 -3.66
N PRO A 72 8.47 -16.69 -4.49
CA PRO A 72 9.88 -16.92 -4.67
C PRO A 72 10.63 -16.50 -3.40
N LYS A 73 11.87 -16.97 -3.26
CA LYS A 73 12.73 -16.52 -2.16
C LYS A 73 13.13 -15.06 -2.40
N ILE A 74 12.51 -14.13 -1.68
CA ILE A 74 12.81 -12.70 -1.73
C ILE A 74 13.71 -12.36 -0.53
N ASN A 75 14.96 -12.00 -0.80
CA ASN A 75 15.93 -11.60 0.23
C ASN A 75 16.15 -10.09 0.28
N TYR A 76 15.78 -9.37 -0.78
CA TYR A 76 16.00 -7.95 -0.94
C TYR A 76 14.75 -7.23 -1.44
N VAL A 77 14.60 -5.99 -0.98
CA VAL A 77 13.62 -5.04 -1.49
C VAL A 77 14.33 -3.79 -1.98
N TYR A 78 13.71 -3.10 -2.94
CA TYR A 78 14.30 -1.95 -3.60
C TYR A 78 13.35 -0.76 -3.55
N THR A 79 13.92 0.43 -3.39
CA THR A 79 13.21 1.71 -3.43
C THR A 79 14.03 2.71 -4.24
N PRO A 80 13.43 3.77 -4.81
CA PRO A 80 14.20 4.86 -5.40
C PRO A 80 15.24 5.40 -4.41
N LYS A 81 16.41 5.81 -4.92
CA LYS A 81 17.52 6.30 -4.10
C LYS A 81 17.15 7.58 -3.34
N ASP A 82 16.55 8.53 -4.06
CA ASP A 82 16.30 9.87 -3.56
C ASP A 82 14.90 10.02 -2.98
N TRP A 83 14.81 10.79 -1.90
CA TRP A 83 13.55 11.11 -1.24
C TRP A 83 12.52 11.74 -2.19
N ASP A 84 13.00 12.62 -3.06
CA ASP A 84 12.20 13.37 -4.04
C ASP A 84 11.63 12.46 -5.13
N SER A 85 12.29 11.33 -5.40
CA SER A 85 11.82 10.26 -6.27
C SER A 85 10.98 9.20 -5.54
N CYS A 86 10.38 9.54 -4.40
CA CYS A 86 9.64 8.62 -3.52
C CYS A 86 10.49 7.56 -2.81
N GLY A 87 11.80 7.79 -2.66
CA GLY A 87 12.71 6.91 -1.95
C GLY A 87 12.35 6.78 -0.47
N TYR A 88 12.35 5.54 0.02
CA TYR A 88 12.26 5.23 1.44
C TYR A 88 13.65 5.20 2.07
N GLU A 89 13.75 5.75 3.28
CA GLU A 89 14.96 5.71 4.10
C GLU A 89 14.59 5.23 5.49
N VAL A 90 15.28 4.19 5.96
CA VAL A 90 15.12 3.69 7.34
C VAL A 90 15.62 4.76 8.30
N ARG A 91 14.70 5.34 9.08
CA ARG A 91 15.02 6.41 10.06
C ARG A 91 15.17 5.91 11.49
N THR A 92 14.84 4.64 11.75
CA THR A 92 14.80 4.06 13.10
C THR A 92 15.50 2.71 13.11
N SER A 93 16.30 2.44 14.13
CA SER A 93 17.02 1.17 14.32
C SER A 93 16.14 -0.01 14.76
N GLN A 94 14.82 0.18 14.87
CA GLN A 94 13.91 -0.88 15.32
C GLN A 94 13.56 -1.83 14.17
N PRO A 95 13.63 -3.16 14.40
CA PRO A 95 13.10 -4.13 13.44
C PRO A 95 11.61 -3.87 13.34
N SER A 96 11.21 -3.45 12.15
CA SER A 96 9.85 -3.06 11.92
C SER A 96 9.27 -4.04 10.93
N GLN A 97 8.37 -4.87 11.43
CA GLN A 97 7.39 -5.60 10.64
C GLN A 97 6.63 -4.58 9.78
N LEU A 98 7.17 -4.29 8.61
CA LEU A 98 6.62 -3.33 7.68
C LEU A 98 5.79 -4.10 6.65
N PRO A 99 4.53 -3.71 6.42
CA PRO A 99 3.80 -4.11 5.24
C PRO A 99 4.50 -3.53 4.01
N ILE A 100 5.27 -4.36 3.32
CA ILE A 100 5.89 -4.00 2.06
C ILE A 100 4.92 -4.43 0.97
N ALA A 101 4.16 -3.45 0.51
CA ALA A 101 3.37 -3.55 -0.71
C ALA A 101 4.26 -3.18 -1.89
N GLY A 102 4.24 -3.99 -2.94
CA GLY A 102 5.14 -3.77 -4.08
C GLY A 102 4.79 -4.53 -5.33
N GLU A 103 5.49 -4.15 -6.40
CA GLU A 103 5.48 -4.84 -7.69
C GLU A 103 6.62 -5.85 -7.76
N HIS A 104 6.40 -6.95 -8.48
CA HIS A 104 7.37 -8.03 -8.63
C HIS A 104 7.71 -8.33 -10.11
N PRO A 105 8.39 -7.43 -10.82
CA PRO A 105 9.08 -7.80 -12.04
C PRO A 105 10.34 -8.61 -11.69
N GLU A 106 10.45 -9.81 -12.27
CA GLU A 106 11.72 -10.56 -12.37
C GLU A 106 12.42 -10.90 -11.04
N GLY A 107 11.70 -11.24 -9.97
CA GLY A 107 12.32 -11.74 -8.74
C GLY A 107 12.63 -10.66 -7.69
N ALA A 108 12.45 -9.38 -7.99
CA ALA A 108 12.72 -8.26 -7.08
C ALA A 108 11.42 -7.60 -6.59
N LEU A 109 11.35 -7.25 -5.31
CA LEU A 109 10.21 -6.50 -4.75
C LEU A 109 10.55 -5.01 -4.69
N TYR A 110 9.74 -4.18 -5.34
CA TYR A 110 9.91 -2.73 -5.37
C TYR A 110 8.85 -2.03 -4.54
N PHE A 111 9.26 -1.05 -3.74
CA PHE A 111 8.35 -0.21 -2.95
C PHE A 111 8.82 1.24 -2.92
N THR A 112 7.99 2.11 -2.35
CA THR A 112 8.25 3.56 -2.23
C THR A 112 7.76 4.07 -0.88
N LYS A 113 8.16 5.29 -0.50
CA LYS A 113 7.66 5.97 0.71
C LYS A 113 6.15 6.22 0.73
N CYS A 114 5.46 6.06 -0.41
CA CYS A 114 4.02 6.26 -0.54
C CYS A 114 3.18 5.02 -0.25
N HIS A 115 3.83 3.86 -0.20
CA HIS A 115 3.19 2.67 0.34
C HIS A 115 2.89 2.87 1.83
N PRO A 116 1.92 2.15 2.41
CA PRO A 116 1.57 2.31 3.80
C PRO A 116 2.67 1.71 4.67
N VAL A 117 3.73 2.49 4.91
CA VAL A 117 4.82 2.16 5.84
C VAL A 117 4.35 2.44 7.26
N TYR A 118 3.25 1.81 7.66
CA TYR A 118 2.87 1.72 9.06
C TYR A 118 3.61 0.55 9.67
N PHE A 119 4.13 0.73 10.87
CA PHE A 119 4.55 -0.41 11.65
C PHE A 119 3.34 -1.32 11.87
N TRP A 120 3.46 -2.62 11.59
CA TRP A 120 2.38 -3.59 11.76
C TRP A 120 1.77 -3.54 13.17
N TYR A 121 2.61 -3.29 14.18
CA TYR A 121 2.17 -3.14 15.58
C TYR A 121 1.22 -1.95 15.82
N ARG A 122 1.23 -0.92 14.96
CA ARG A 122 0.34 0.24 15.06
C ARG A 122 -1.03 0.04 14.40
N LEU A 123 -1.19 -1.01 13.58
CA LEU A 123 -2.48 -1.32 12.98
C LEU A 123 -3.45 -1.86 14.03
N THR A 124 -4.72 -1.48 13.90
CA THR A 124 -5.82 -2.05 14.70
C THR A 124 -5.99 -3.53 14.41
N ARG A 125 -6.70 -4.25 15.29
CA ARG A 125 -7.01 -5.67 15.09
C ARG A 125 -7.82 -5.88 13.80
N GLU A 126 -8.74 -4.97 13.52
CA GLU A 126 -9.58 -4.91 12.33
C GLU A 126 -8.75 -4.69 11.07
N GLN A 127 -7.80 -3.76 11.07
CA GLN A 127 -6.92 -3.53 9.93
C GLN A 127 -6.05 -4.76 9.64
N ARG A 128 -5.44 -5.36 10.67
CA ARG A 128 -4.65 -6.59 10.52
C ARG A 128 -5.51 -7.73 9.93
N LEU A 129 -6.73 -7.90 10.43
CA LEU A 129 -7.67 -8.88 9.90
C LEU A 129 -8.10 -8.56 8.46
N GLY A 130 -8.29 -7.28 8.16
CA GLY A 130 -8.50 -6.75 6.81
C GLY A 130 -7.42 -7.22 5.85
N PHE A 131 -6.15 -6.94 6.15
CA PHE A 131 -5.02 -7.35 5.32
C PHE A 131 -4.88 -8.87 5.22
N LYS A 132 -5.06 -9.61 6.32
CA LYS A 132 -4.90 -11.07 6.32
C LYS A 132 -5.98 -11.80 5.53
N ALA A 133 -7.21 -11.29 5.52
CA ALA A 133 -8.34 -12.12 5.08
C ALA A 133 -9.52 -11.40 4.42
N LEU A 134 -9.82 -10.15 4.79
CA LEU A 134 -11.12 -9.56 4.44
C LEU A 134 -11.04 -8.56 3.29
N TYR A 135 -9.95 -7.79 3.16
CA TYR A 135 -9.83 -6.82 2.06
C TYR A 135 -9.87 -7.48 0.68
N LYS A 136 -9.40 -8.73 0.54
CA LYS A 136 -9.53 -9.53 -0.69
C LYS A 136 -10.98 -9.62 -1.18
N LYS A 137 -11.94 -9.74 -0.26
CA LYS A 137 -13.37 -9.84 -0.56
C LYS A 137 -13.97 -8.50 -1.00
N GLY A 138 -13.37 -7.39 -0.56
CA GLY A 138 -13.77 -6.03 -0.91
C GLY A 138 -13.19 -5.49 -2.22
N CYS A 139 -12.25 -6.19 -2.89
CA CYS A 139 -11.58 -5.65 -4.07
C CYS A 139 -12.46 -5.49 -5.32
N LYS A 140 -13.69 -6.01 -5.30
CA LYS A 140 -14.71 -5.72 -6.34
C LYS A 140 -15.39 -4.36 -6.15
N CYS A 141 -15.18 -3.71 -5.01
CA CYS A 141 -15.71 -2.40 -4.67
C CYS A 141 -14.60 -1.33 -4.72
N HIS A 142 -14.99 -0.09 -4.97
CA HIS A 142 -14.06 1.04 -4.96
C HIS A 142 -14.28 1.93 -3.74
N VAL A 143 -13.18 2.27 -3.06
CA VAL A 143 -13.21 3.28 -2.00
C VAL A 143 -12.91 4.63 -2.63
N GLN A 144 -13.90 5.52 -2.65
CA GLN A 144 -13.78 6.84 -3.25
C GLN A 144 -13.44 7.89 -2.19
N PRO A 145 -12.21 8.43 -2.19
CA PRO A 145 -11.81 9.45 -1.22
C PRO A 145 -12.53 10.78 -1.49
N CYS A 146 -13.20 11.30 -0.47
CA CYS A 146 -13.75 12.65 -0.43
C CYS A 146 -12.84 13.53 0.44
N LEU A 147 -11.80 14.09 -0.19
CA LEU A 147 -10.75 14.84 0.51
C LEU A 147 -11.06 16.33 0.70
N LEU A 148 -11.91 16.88 -0.17
CA LEU A 148 -12.25 18.31 -0.15
C LEU A 148 -13.49 18.52 0.70
N CYS A 149 -13.28 18.79 1.99
CA CYS A 149 -14.39 18.90 2.93
C CYS A 149 -15.25 20.18 2.76
N TRP A 150 -14.75 21.18 2.02
CA TRP A 150 -15.48 22.41 1.71
C TRP A 150 -16.60 22.25 0.65
N ARG A 151 -16.71 21.07 0.03
CA ARG A 151 -17.71 20.77 -1.00
C ARG A 151 -18.43 19.47 -0.64
N PRO A 152 -19.69 19.31 -1.07
CA PRO A 152 -20.38 18.04 -0.91
C PRO A 152 -19.56 16.90 -1.52
N CYS A 153 -19.55 15.76 -0.81
CA CYS A 153 -18.96 14.54 -1.36
C CYS A 153 -19.80 14.04 -2.55
N PRO A 154 -19.16 13.37 -3.52
CA PRO A 154 -19.89 12.73 -4.61
C PRO A 154 -20.88 11.70 -4.05
N GLN A 155 -22.00 11.53 -4.73
CA GLN A 155 -22.91 10.42 -4.41
C GLN A 155 -22.24 9.10 -4.81
N PRO A 156 -22.24 8.07 -3.94
CA PRO A 156 -21.69 6.76 -4.29
C PRO A 156 -22.50 6.10 -5.41
N ASP A 157 -21.80 5.51 -6.38
CA ASP A 157 -22.39 4.55 -7.32
C ASP A 157 -22.55 3.16 -6.64
N VAL A 158 -23.19 2.21 -7.32
CA VAL A 158 -23.46 0.84 -6.87
C VAL A 158 -22.20 0.11 -6.39
N LYS A 159 -21.02 0.44 -6.95
CA LYS A 159 -19.74 -0.20 -6.58
C LYS A 159 -18.88 0.61 -5.62
N ASP A 160 -19.35 1.79 -5.20
CA ASP A 160 -18.51 2.75 -4.52
C ASP A 160 -18.89 2.92 -3.05
N CYS A 161 -17.88 3.05 -2.20
CA CYS A 161 -18.04 3.54 -0.85
C CYS A 161 -17.30 4.87 -0.71
N VAL A 162 -18.03 5.94 -0.41
CA VAL A 162 -17.45 7.27 -0.18
C VAL A 162 -16.74 7.29 1.17
N TRP A 163 -15.45 7.60 1.14
CA TRP A 163 -14.58 7.75 2.30
C TRP A 163 -14.45 9.23 2.62
N GLN A 164 -15.07 9.68 3.72
CA GLN A 164 -15.20 11.11 4.02
C GLN A 164 -14.53 11.49 5.35
N HIS A 165 -14.07 12.72 5.44
CA HIS A 165 -13.54 13.30 6.68
C HIS A 165 -14.63 13.45 7.74
N ARG A 166 -14.26 13.28 9.02
CA ARG A 166 -15.11 13.70 10.12
C ARG A 166 -14.86 15.19 10.37
N ALA A 167 -15.87 16.02 10.17
CA ALA A 167 -15.81 17.45 10.53
C ALA A 167 -14.58 18.21 9.99
N CYS A 168 -14.15 17.94 8.75
CA CYS A 168 -12.98 18.60 8.14
C CYS A 168 -11.65 18.43 8.91
N ASP A 169 -11.49 17.39 9.72
CA ASP A 169 -10.27 17.16 10.50
C ASP A 169 -9.01 16.90 9.65
N TYR A 170 -9.13 16.65 8.33
CA TYR A 170 -8.05 16.21 7.44
C TYR A 170 -7.30 14.93 7.90
N HIS A 171 -7.78 14.27 8.96
CA HIS A 171 -7.25 13.05 9.57
C HIS A 171 -8.05 11.81 9.17
N ILE A 172 -8.45 11.72 7.90
CA ILE A 172 -9.33 10.65 7.39
C ILE A 172 -8.80 9.24 7.64
N ARG A 173 -7.47 9.07 7.72
CA ARG A 173 -6.79 7.82 8.06
C ARG A 173 -7.03 7.34 9.49
N GLU A 174 -7.33 8.24 10.40
CA GLU A 174 -7.63 7.97 11.81
C GLU A 174 -9.14 7.84 12.05
N GLY A 175 -9.95 7.99 11.00
CA GLY A 175 -11.40 7.81 11.05
C GLY A 175 -11.84 6.35 11.15
N ASN A 176 -13.07 6.14 11.66
CA ASN A 176 -13.66 4.81 11.86
C ASN A 176 -13.71 3.93 10.59
N GLN A 177 -13.91 4.56 9.42
CA GLN A 177 -13.91 3.84 8.14
C GLN A 177 -12.54 3.19 7.91
N SER A 178 -11.46 3.95 8.10
CA SER A 178 -10.07 3.51 7.92
C SER A 178 -9.58 2.52 8.98
N LEU A 179 -10.02 2.71 10.23
CA LEU A 179 -9.54 1.95 11.37
C LEU A 179 -10.30 0.63 11.60
N TYR A 180 -11.60 0.59 11.26
CA TYR A 180 -12.48 -0.51 11.71
C TYR A 180 -13.42 -1.05 10.64
N SER A 181 -13.34 -0.56 9.39
CA SER A 181 -14.31 -0.90 8.35
C SER A 181 -13.65 -1.26 7.02
N MET A 182 -14.43 -1.87 6.15
CA MET A 182 -14.08 -2.12 4.76
C MET A 182 -15.29 -1.85 3.86
N CYS A 183 -15.05 -1.51 2.61
CA CYS A 183 -16.07 -1.43 1.58
C CYS A 183 -16.30 -2.83 1.01
N ALA A 184 -17.47 -3.40 1.25
CA ALA A 184 -17.77 -4.80 0.93
C ALA A 184 -18.99 -4.91 0.02
N LEU A 185 -18.98 -5.92 -0.85
CA LEU A 185 -20.13 -6.25 -1.68
C LEU A 185 -21.21 -6.89 -0.82
N THR A 186 -22.40 -6.30 -0.82
CA THR A 186 -23.57 -6.83 -0.12
C THR A 186 -24.18 -7.99 -0.90
N ARG A 187 -25.04 -8.76 -0.24
CA ARG A 187 -25.87 -9.79 -0.89
C ARG A 187 -26.79 -9.24 -1.99
N TYR A 188 -27.04 -7.93 -1.98
CA TYR A 188 -27.93 -7.25 -2.92
C TYR A 188 -27.18 -6.64 -4.12
N GLY A 189 -25.86 -6.91 -4.25
CA GLY A 189 -25.09 -6.53 -5.44
C GLY A 189 -24.56 -5.09 -5.45
N HIS A 190 -24.70 -4.34 -4.36
CA HIS A 190 -24.07 -3.02 -4.19
C HIS A 190 -23.00 -3.06 -3.10
N CYS A 191 -22.11 -2.08 -3.09
CA CYS A 191 -21.04 -1.95 -2.12
C CYS A 191 -21.44 -1.02 -0.99
N GLU A 192 -21.10 -1.39 0.25
CA GLU A 192 -21.35 -0.56 1.42
C GLU A 192 -20.23 -0.67 2.46
N TRP A 193 -20.14 0.34 3.33
CA TRP A 193 -19.23 0.31 4.47
C TRP A 193 -19.69 -0.75 5.48
N THR A 194 -18.89 -1.79 5.63
CA THR A 194 -19.11 -2.87 6.58
C THR A 194 -18.05 -2.83 7.68
N ARG A 195 -18.49 -2.88 8.94
CA ARG A 195 -17.59 -3.01 10.10
C ARG A 195 -16.90 -4.38 10.07
N ILE A 196 -15.58 -4.38 10.27
CA ILE A 196 -14.82 -5.62 10.42
C ILE A 196 -15.07 -6.18 11.82
N GLN A 197 -15.63 -7.39 11.89
CA GLN A 197 -15.87 -8.07 13.16
C GLN A 197 -14.71 -9.00 13.48
N THR A 198 -14.10 -8.82 14.66
CA THR A 198 -12.91 -9.58 15.06
C THR A 198 -13.22 -10.76 15.99
N HIS A 199 -14.42 -10.80 16.60
CA HIS A 199 -14.79 -11.80 17.61
C HIS A 199 -15.12 -13.19 17.03
N ASN A 200 -15.55 -13.27 15.77
CA ASN A 200 -16.01 -14.52 15.15
C ASN A 200 -15.12 -15.00 13.99
N TYR A 201 -13.94 -14.40 13.81
CA TYR A 201 -13.05 -14.80 12.73
C TYR A 201 -12.28 -16.07 13.11
N GLN A 202 -12.62 -17.18 12.45
CA GLN A 202 -11.79 -18.38 12.39
C GLN A 202 -10.88 -18.28 11.14
N PRO A 203 -9.57 -18.50 11.25
CA PRO A 203 -8.69 -18.55 10.09
C PRO A 203 -9.14 -19.64 9.11
N GLU A 204 -9.30 -19.30 7.83
CA GLU A 204 -9.38 -20.31 6.77
C GLU A 204 -8.11 -21.16 6.84
N THR A 205 -8.23 -22.41 7.27
CA THR A 205 -7.11 -23.36 7.32
C THR A 205 -6.90 -23.89 5.90
N THR A 206 -6.17 -23.16 5.07
CA THR A 206 -5.66 -23.73 3.82
C THR A 206 -4.61 -24.77 4.19
N ALA A 207 -4.95 -26.04 4.00
CA ALA A 207 -4.02 -27.16 4.14
C ALA A 207 -2.79 -26.90 3.23
N PRO A 208 -1.56 -27.21 3.69
CA PRO A 208 -0.40 -27.18 2.81
C PRO A 208 -0.63 -28.17 1.67
N GLU A 209 -0.59 -27.68 0.42
CA GLU A 209 -0.53 -28.54 -0.76
C GLU A 209 0.66 -29.50 -0.58
N THR A 210 0.36 -30.78 -0.49
CA THR A 210 1.32 -31.87 -0.39
C THR A 210 2.22 -31.84 -1.62
N ILE A 211 3.50 -31.56 -1.41
CA ILE A 211 4.54 -31.67 -2.43
C ILE A 211 4.69 -33.17 -2.76
N PRO A 212 4.53 -33.63 -4.02
CA PRO A 212 4.79 -35.01 -4.37
C PRO A 212 6.28 -35.33 -4.16
N GLU A 213 6.58 -36.40 -3.43
CA GLU A 213 7.94 -36.93 -3.28
C GLU A 213 8.56 -37.16 -4.66
N MET A 214 9.69 -36.51 -4.92
CA MET A 214 10.54 -36.82 -6.06
C MET A 214 11.23 -38.16 -5.80
N LEU A 215 10.98 -39.13 -6.67
CA LEU A 215 11.71 -40.40 -6.71
C LEU A 215 13.22 -40.15 -6.89
N PRO A 216 14.10 -40.88 -6.19
CA PRO A 216 15.53 -40.71 -6.31
C PRO A 216 16.02 -41.23 -7.68
N PHE A 217 16.68 -40.36 -8.44
CA PHE A 217 17.48 -40.77 -9.59
C PHE A 217 18.63 -41.66 -9.10
N THR A 218 18.64 -42.90 -9.56
CA THR A 218 19.78 -43.81 -9.44
C THR A 218 20.79 -43.45 -10.54
N LEU A 219 22.07 -43.39 -10.15
CA LEU A 219 23.24 -43.18 -11.01
C LEU A 219 23.39 -44.28 -12.06
#